data_AF-A0A258L8N5-F1
#
_entry.id   AF-A0A258L8N5-F1
#
_cell.length_a   1.000
_cell.length_b   1.000
_cell.length_c   1.000
_cell.angle_alpha   90.00
_cell.angle_beta   90.00
_cell.angle_gamma   90.00
#
_symmetry.space_group_name_H-M   'P 1'
#
loop_
_entity.id
_entity.type
_entity.pdbx_description
1 polymer ?
#
loop_
_entity_poly.entity_id
_entity_poly.type
_entity_poly.pdbx_seq_one_letter_code
_entity_poly.pdbx_strand_id
1 'polypeptide(L)'
;MSHCIHFGACGGCAVADRTAVEKPALLQAALQRAGYAGVTVAALVETPLRTRRRVDLAIKRYAGVITLGLHRARSDEIIDMTECVLLTPRIVALLPDFRILLRSIEALRRTGAVIINWLDTGPDILLRLDGDLTGPDRTKLIAFARAHNAVRISVAKGAAEAELVVMLSSPVITLSGVAVEPPPGAFLQASAAGEAAIIQAVLAGLPKLTAK
;
A
#
# COMPACT_ATOMS: atom_id res chain seq x y z
N MET A 1 -17.69 11.58 -6.63
CA MET A 1 -17.00 11.19 -7.88
C MET A 1 -16.16 9.94 -7.62
N SER A 2 -16.59 8.80 -8.18
CA SER A 2 -15.93 7.49 -8.13
C SER A 2 -14.95 7.27 -9.29
N HIS A 3 -14.80 8.26 -10.17
CA HIS A 3 -13.98 8.17 -11.36
C HIS A 3 -12.52 8.54 -11.03
N CYS A 4 -11.60 7.70 -11.48
CA CYS A 4 -10.16 7.92 -11.40
C CYS A 4 -9.67 8.28 -12.79
N ILE A 5 -8.98 9.41 -12.96
CA ILE A 5 -8.48 9.85 -14.28
C ILE A 5 -7.48 8.85 -14.88
N HIS A 6 -6.84 8.04 -14.04
CA HIS A 6 -5.85 7.05 -14.44
C HIS A 6 -6.49 5.70 -14.85
N PHE A 7 -7.81 5.55 -14.73
CA PHE A 7 -8.48 4.30 -15.07
C PHE A 7 -8.28 3.91 -16.54
N GLY A 8 -8.14 2.61 -16.81
CA GLY A 8 -7.85 2.06 -18.14
C GLY A 8 -6.36 2.09 -18.51
N ALA A 9 -5.58 3.04 -17.98
CA ALA A 9 -4.13 3.08 -18.14
C ALA A 9 -3.40 2.42 -16.94
N CYS A 10 -3.70 2.86 -15.72
CA CYS A 10 -3.09 2.32 -14.50
C CYS A 10 -3.50 0.86 -14.26
N GLY A 11 -2.52 -0.03 -14.05
CA GLY A 11 -2.74 -1.45 -13.80
C GLY A 11 -3.34 -1.78 -12.42
N GLY A 12 -3.57 -0.78 -11.57
CA GLY A 12 -4.10 -0.98 -10.22
C GLY A 12 -5.60 -1.28 -10.13
N CYS A 13 -6.40 -0.99 -11.17
CA CYS A 13 -7.85 -1.21 -11.17
C CYS A 13 -8.27 -1.92 -12.45
N ALA A 14 -8.97 -3.04 -12.33
CA ALA A 14 -9.42 -3.84 -13.47
C ALA A 14 -10.81 -3.43 -14.00
N VAL A 15 -11.65 -2.83 -13.17
CA VAL A 15 -13.03 -2.46 -13.50
C VAL A 15 -13.33 -1.02 -13.10
N ALA A 16 -14.03 -0.30 -13.98
CA ALA A 16 -14.38 1.10 -13.76
C ALA A 16 -15.57 1.22 -12.81
N ASP A 17 -16.54 0.35 -13.04
CA ASP A 17 -17.72 0.18 -12.21
C ASP A 17 -17.59 -1.11 -11.39
N ARG A 18 -17.71 -0.95 -10.09
CA ARG A 18 -17.61 -2.06 -9.13
C ARG A 18 -18.85 -2.95 -9.17
N THR A 19 -20.01 -2.38 -9.52
CA THR A 19 -21.28 -3.13 -9.59
C THR A 19 -21.37 -3.99 -10.83
N ALA A 20 -20.48 -3.79 -11.81
CA ALA A 20 -20.40 -4.62 -13.01
C ALA A 20 -19.76 -6.01 -12.77
N VAL A 21 -19.21 -6.27 -11.58
CA VAL A 21 -18.57 -7.56 -11.26
C VAL A 21 -19.42 -8.36 -10.28
N GLU A 22 -20.06 -9.41 -10.79
CA GLU A 22 -20.78 -10.42 -10.01
C GLU A 22 -19.80 -11.39 -9.31
N LYS A 23 -19.00 -10.87 -8.38
CA LYS A 23 -18.01 -11.66 -7.62
C LYS A 23 -18.59 -12.92 -6.96
N PRO A 24 -19.80 -12.89 -6.34
CA PRO A 24 -20.40 -14.09 -5.78
C PRO A 24 -20.65 -15.18 -6.82
N ALA A 25 -21.14 -14.81 -8.02
CA ALA A 25 -21.37 -15.77 -9.10
C ALA A 25 -20.07 -16.38 -9.62
N LEU A 26 -19.01 -15.58 -9.76
CA LEU A 26 -17.67 -16.06 -10.13
C LEU A 26 -17.11 -17.06 -9.10
N LEU A 27 -17.28 -16.77 -7.81
CA LEU A 27 -16.87 -17.67 -6.74
C LEU A 27 -17.69 -18.96 -6.75
N GLN A 28 -19.01 -18.87 -6.92
CA GLN A 28 -19.89 -20.03 -7.00
C GLN A 28 -19.49 -20.97 -8.14
N ALA A 29 -19.24 -20.42 -9.33
CA ALA A 29 -18.79 -21.19 -10.49
C ALA A 29 -17.40 -21.82 -10.27
N ALA A 30 -16.50 -21.12 -9.57
CA ALA A 30 -15.20 -21.68 -9.20
C ALA A 30 -15.34 -22.85 -8.22
N LEU A 31 -16.18 -22.72 -7.19
CA LEU A 31 -16.46 -23.78 -6.21
C LEU A 31 -17.08 -25.01 -6.87
N GLN A 32 -18.06 -24.82 -7.77
CA GLN A 32 -18.67 -25.91 -8.53
C GLN A 32 -17.64 -26.69 -9.36
N ARG A 33 -16.77 -25.99 -10.12
CA ARG A 33 -15.70 -26.63 -10.89
C ARG A 33 -14.69 -27.38 -10.03
N ALA A 34 -14.49 -26.92 -8.79
CA ALA A 34 -13.61 -27.56 -7.82
C ALA A 34 -14.27 -28.73 -7.05
N GLY A 35 -15.52 -29.09 -7.36
CA GLY A 35 -16.24 -30.19 -6.72
C GLY A 35 -17.02 -29.81 -5.46
N TYR A 36 -17.04 -28.54 -5.08
CA TYR A 36 -17.77 -28.02 -3.91
C TYR A 36 -19.17 -27.51 -4.32
N ALA A 37 -19.97 -28.40 -4.90
CA ALA A 37 -21.35 -28.08 -5.26
C ALA A 37 -22.21 -27.85 -4.00
N GLY A 38 -23.15 -26.90 -4.07
CA GLY A 38 -24.10 -26.63 -2.98
C GLY A 38 -23.56 -25.78 -1.82
N VAL A 39 -22.31 -25.30 -1.88
CA VAL A 39 -21.79 -24.36 -0.87
C VAL A 39 -22.51 -23.01 -0.99
N THR A 40 -23.05 -22.54 0.14
CA THR A 40 -23.65 -21.21 0.24
C THR A 40 -22.55 -20.15 0.24
N VAL A 41 -22.56 -19.27 -0.75
CA VAL A 41 -21.66 -18.11 -0.82
C VAL A 41 -22.27 -16.96 -0.02
N ALA A 42 -21.52 -16.44 0.95
CA ALA A 42 -21.93 -15.28 1.74
C ALA A 42 -22.04 -14.02 0.88
N ALA A 43 -22.81 -13.04 1.36
CA ALA A 43 -22.96 -11.75 0.68
C ALA A 43 -21.60 -11.04 0.51
N LEU A 44 -21.44 -10.35 -0.62
CA LEU A 44 -20.23 -9.57 -0.88
C LEU A 44 -20.14 -8.41 0.11
N VAL A 45 -19.00 -8.29 0.78
CA VAL A 45 -18.67 -7.11 1.58
C VAL A 45 -17.78 -6.18 0.75
N GLU A 46 -18.23 -4.95 0.57
CA GLU A 46 -17.51 -3.93 -0.18
C GLU A 46 -16.64 -3.07 0.74
N THR A 47 -15.39 -2.85 0.35
CA THR A 47 -14.53 -1.85 1.01
C THR A 47 -14.84 -0.45 0.46
N PRO A 48 -15.07 0.56 1.31
CA PRO A 48 -15.32 1.92 0.86
C PRO A 48 -14.16 2.51 0.05
N LEU A 49 -14.46 3.54 -0.76
CA LEU A 49 -13.41 4.33 -1.40
C LEU A 49 -12.58 5.09 -0.37
N ARG A 50 -11.35 5.46 -0.75
CA ARG A 50 -10.45 6.30 0.05
C ARG A 50 -10.07 5.70 1.41
N THR A 51 -10.13 4.38 1.57
CA THR A 51 -9.77 3.68 2.82
C THR A 51 -8.54 2.78 2.69
N ARG A 52 -7.92 2.70 1.50
CA ARG A 52 -6.70 1.89 1.34
C ARG A 52 -5.53 2.57 2.06
N ARG A 53 -5.05 1.92 3.11
CA ARG A 53 -4.05 2.42 4.07
C ARG A 53 -2.60 2.01 3.76
N ARG A 54 -2.36 1.41 2.61
CA ARG A 54 -1.00 1.08 2.15
C ARG A 54 -0.84 1.12 0.65
N VAL A 55 0.36 1.43 0.21
CA VAL A 55 0.72 1.45 -1.21
C VAL A 55 2.18 1.12 -1.43
N ASP A 56 2.44 0.42 -2.53
CA ASP A 56 3.76 0.08 -3.01
C ASP A 56 3.87 0.75 -4.38
N LEU A 57 4.72 1.78 -4.50
CA LEU A 57 4.86 2.58 -5.72
C LEU A 57 6.22 2.39 -6.34
N ALA A 58 6.24 2.29 -7.66
CA ALA A 58 7.46 2.33 -8.45
C ALA A 58 7.93 3.78 -8.62
N ILE A 59 9.25 3.95 -8.66
CA ILE A 59 9.93 5.21 -8.85
C ILE A 59 10.83 5.07 -10.07
N LYS A 60 10.78 6.05 -10.97
CA LYS A 60 11.72 6.17 -12.09
C LYS A 60 12.25 7.60 -12.17
N ARG A 61 13.56 7.72 -12.30
CA ARG A 61 14.26 8.96 -12.62
C ARG A 61 14.69 8.91 -14.08
N TYR A 62 14.32 9.92 -14.85
CA TYR A 62 14.79 10.10 -16.22
C TYR A 62 14.98 11.59 -16.52
N ALA A 63 16.17 11.97 -17.02
CA ALA A 63 16.52 13.37 -17.30
C ALA A 63 16.19 14.34 -16.15
N GLY A 64 16.41 13.93 -14.90
CA GLY A 64 16.11 14.73 -13.70
C GLY A 64 14.63 14.75 -13.26
N VAL A 65 13.72 14.22 -14.07
CA VAL A 65 12.29 14.09 -13.74
C VAL A 65 12.04 12.81 -12.95
N ILE A 66 11.19 12.90 -11.93
CA ILE A 66 10.72 11.76 -11.13
C ILE A 66 9.30 11.40 -11.55
N THR A 67 9.13 10.16 -11.97
CA THR A 67 7.83 9.50 -12.13
C THR A 67 7.60 8.61 -10.91
N LEU A 68 6.47 8.80 -10.24
CA LEU A 68 6.09 8.07 -9.03
C LEU A 68 4.66 7.54 -9.18
N GLY A 69 4.49 6.22 -9.13
CA GLY A 69 3.15 5.66 -9.24
C GLY A 69 3.11 4.15 -9.43
N LEU A 70 2.05 3.68 -10.08
CA LEU A 70 1.83 2.27 -10.39
C LEU A 70 2.17 2.00 -11.85
N HIS A 71 2.51 0.76 -12.16
CA HIS A 71 2.72 0.32 -13.53
C HIS A 71 1.43 0.39 -14.35
N ARG A 72 1.55 0.77 -15.62
CA ARG A 72 0.49 0.63 -16.62
C ARG A 72 0.11 -0.85 -16.77
N ALA A 73 -1.14 -1.12 -17.09
CA ALA A 73 -1.61 -2.48 -17.28
C ALA A 73 -0.75 -3.22 -18.33
N ARG A 74 -0.14 -4.35 -17.93
CA ARG A 74 0.71 -5.19 -18.79
C ARG A 74 1.95 -4.48 -19.35
N SER A 75 2.54 -3.54 -18.61
CA SER A 75 3.72 -2.78 -19.01
C SER A 75 4.62 -2.47 -17.80
N ASP A 76 5.90 -2.20 -18.05
CA ASP A 76 6.88 -1.66 -17.09
C ASP A 76 6.85 -0.12 -17.01
N GLU A 77 6.03 0.53 -17.84
CA GLU A 77 5.85 1.98 -17.82
C GLU A 77 5.08 2.39 -16.57
N ILE A 78 5.58 3.41 -15.87
CA ILE A 78 4.96 3.91 -14.65
C ILE A 78 4.00 5.04 -15.02
N ILE A 79 2.75 4.95 -14.55
CA ILE A 79 1.81 6.07 -14.57
C ILE A 79 2.20 7.04 -13.47
N ASP A 80 2.47 8.30 -13.82
CA ASP A 80 2.73 9.32 -12.79
C ASP A 80 1.44 9.61 -12.01
N MET A 81 1.34 9.00 -10.83
CA MET A 81 0.10 8.96 -10.07
C MET A 81 -0.11 10.24 -9.28
N THR A 82 -1.04 11.08 -9.72
CA THR A 82 -1.41 12.33 -9.03
C THR A 82 -2.62 12.17 -8.12
N GLU A 83 -3.43 11.13 -8.34
CA GLU A 83 -4.60 10.81 -7.55
C GLU A 83 -4.83 9.30 -7.50
N CYS A 84 -5.55 8.84 -6.49
CA CYS A 84 -6.09 7.49 -6.44
C CYS A 84 -7.33 7.47 -5.57
N VAL A 85 -8.49 7.13 -6.14
CA VAL A 85 -9.76 7.08 -5.40
C VAL A 85 -9.81 5.95 -4.35
N LEU A 86 -8.88 4.99 -4.40
CA LEU A 86 -8.78 3.90 -3.42
C LEU A 86 -7.96 4.28 -2.19
N LEU A 87 -6.85 5.01 -2.39
CA LEU A 87 -5.93 5.39 -1.33
C LEU A 87 -6.56 6.39 -0.37
N THR A 88 -6.17 6.31 0.90
CA THR A 88 -6.50 7.37 1.85
C THR A 88 -6.01 8.72 1.34
N PRO A 89 -6.75 9.83 1.56
CA PRO A 89 -6.32 11.16 1.13
C PRO A 89 -4.97 11.54 1.71
N ARG A 90 -4.65 11.02 2.90
CA ARG A 90 -3.38 11.25 3.58
C ARG A 90 -2.18 10.67 2.81
N ILE A 91 -2.29 9.47 2.25
CA ILE A 91 -1.23 8.90 1.39
C ILE A 91 -1.10 9.71 0.09
N VAL A 92 -2.22 10.07 -0.54
CA VAL A 92 -2.20 10.85 -1.79
C VAL A 92 -1.54 12.21 -1.59
N ALA A 93 -1.78 12.84 -0.44
CA ALA A 93 -1.19 14.14 -0.08
C ALA A 93 0.35 14.10 0.06
N LEU A 94 0.96 12.95 0.32
CA LEU A 94 2.43 12.84 0.39
C LEU A 94 3.10 12.89 -0.99
N LEU A 95 2.38 12.53 -2.07
CA LEU A 95 2.99 12.26 -3.37
C LEU A 95 3.70 13.48 -4.02
N PRO A 96 3.19 14.72 -3.93
CA PRO A 96 3.89 15.88 -4.48
C PRO A 96 5.24 16.13 -3.80
N ASP A 97 5.26 16.18 -2.46
CA ASP A 97 6.46 16.45 -1.68
C ASP A 97 7.46 15.29 -1.75
N PHE A 98 6.95 14.05 -1.87
CA PHE A 98 7.80 12.89 -2.12
C PHE A 98 8.54 13.00 -3.46
N ARG A 99 7.90 13.51 -4.53
CA ARG A 99 8.60 13.75 -5.80
C ARG A 99 9.71 14.79 -5.65
N ILE A 100 9.48 15.85 -4.87
CA ILE A 100 10.48 16.89 -4.60
C ILE A 100 11.67 16.28 -3.85
N LEU A 101 11.40 15.53 -2.78
CA LEU A 101 12.41 14.81 -2.03
C LEU A 101 13.23 13.90 -2.96
N LEU A 102 12.57 13.01 -3.69
CA LEU A 102 13.22 12.02 -4.55
C LEU A 102 14.10 12.64 -5.64
N ARG A 103 13.72 13.81 -6.19
CA ARG A 103 14.58 14.55 -7.14
C ARG A 103 15.94 14.87 -6.54
N SER A 104 15.99 15.12 -5.23
CA SER A 104 17.21 15.51 -4.52
C SER A 104 18.01 14.34 -3.92
N ILE A 105 17.47 13.11 -3.88
CA ILE A 105 18.17 11.94 -3.31
C ILE A 105 19.17 11.37 -4.31
N GLU A 106 20.46 11.37 -3.98
CA GLU A 106 21.54 10.88 -4.85
C GLU A 106 21.53 9.36 -4.99
N ALA A 107 21.14 8.66 -3.91
CA ALA A 107 20.98 7.21 -3.91
C ALA A 107 19.88 6.71 -4.87
N LEU A 108 18.99 7.58 -5.35
CA LEU A 108 18.06 7.26 -6.44
C LEU A 108 18.70 7.65 -7.78
N ARG A 109 19.31 6.70 -8.47
CA ARG A 109 20.00 6.91 -9.75
C ARG A 109 19.06 6.81 -10.95
N ARG A 110 18.29 5.72 -11.06
CA ARG A 110 17.41 5.44 -12.20
C ARG A 110 16.06 4.90 -11.75
N THR A 111 16.02 3.93 -10.86
CA THR A 111 14.79 3.27 -10.44
C THR A 111 14.78 3.01 -8.94
N GLY A 112 13.57 2.91 -8.39
CA GLY A 112 13.38 2.56 -7.00
C GLY A 112 11.94 2.17 -6.72
N ALA A 113 11.65 1.93 -5.45
CA ALA A 113 10.30 1.74 -4.98
C ALA A 113 10.11 2.42 -3.62
N VAL A 114 8.88 2.81 -3.33
CA VAL A 114 8.48 3.22 -1.98
C VAL A 114 7.31 2.36 -1.53
N ILE A 115 7.42 1.81 -0.33
CA ILE A 115 6.33 1.18 0.38
C ILE A 115 5.90 2.14 1.49
N ILE A 116 4.64 2.52 1.50
CA ILE A 116 4.04 3.38 2.51
C ILE A 116 2.95 2.59 3.19
N ASN A 117 3.13 2.32 4.48
CA ASN A 117 2.11 1.77 5.36
C ASN A 117 1.61 2.88 6.28
N TRP A 118 0.31 3.16 6.27
CA TRP A 118 -0.29 4.06 7.24
C TRP A 118 -0.65 3.28 8.50
N LEU A 119 0.14 3.46 9.56
CA LEU A 119 -0.07 2.84 10.86
C LEU A 119 -0.94 3.75 11.75
N ASP A 120 -1.28 3.29 12.96
CA ASP A 120 -2.08 4.07 13.91
C ASP A 120 -1.33 5.33 14.36
N THR A 121 -0.01 5.23 14.39
CA THR A 121 0.92 6.29 14.82
C THR A 121 1.32 7.24 13.69
N GLY A 122 1.16 6.85 12.42
CA GLY A 122 1.50 7.67 11.24
C GLY A 122 2.09 6.87 10.08
N PRO A 123 2.60 7.55 9.03
CA PRO A 123 3.18 6.87 7.88
C PRO A 123 4.53 6.25 8.23
N ASP A 124 4.63 4.94 7.99
CA ASP A 124 5.87 4.15 7.99
C ASP A 124 6.30 3.94 6.54
N ILE A 125 7.52 4.37 6.22
CA ILE A 125 8.01 4.47 4.84
C ILE A 125 9.27 3.62 4.68
N LEU A 126 9.23 2.69 3.71
CA LEU A 126 10.41 1.97 3.25
C LEU A 126 10.74 2.41 1.82
N LEU A 127 11.93 2.97 1.64
CA LEU A 127 12.50 3.27 0.33
C LEU A 127 13.44 2.16 -0.12
N ARG A 128 13.25 1.68 -1.35
CA ARG A 128 14.20 0.77 -2.02
C ARG A 128 14.84 1.54 -3.16
N LEU A 129 16.14 1.81 -3.04
CA LEU A 129 16.91 2.64 -3.96
C LEU A 129 17.97 1.80 -4.70
N ASP A 130 18.49 2.32 -5.81
CA ASP A 130 19.49 1.64 -6.67
C ASP A 130 20.92 2.15 -6.47
N GLY A 131 21.14 3.03 -5.49
CA GLY A 131 22.44 3.55 -5.06
C GLY A 131 22.62 3.47 -3.55
N ASP A 132 23.85 3.74 -3.12
CA ASP A 132 24.21 3.79 -1.69
C ASP A 132 23.79 5.13 -1.08
N LEU A 133 23.23 5.07 0.14
CA LEU A 133 22.71 6.24 0.82
C LEU A 133 23.83 7.15 1.31
N THR A 134 23.79 8.42 0.95
CA THR A 134 24.80 9.42 1.38
C THR A 134 24.39 10.14 2.66
N GLY A 135 25.34 10.80 3.32
CA GLY A 135 25.04 11.66 4.48
C GLY A 135 24.01 12.76 4.17
N PRO A 136 24.16 13.53 3.07
CA PRO A 136 23.16 14.49 2.62
C PRO A 136 21.77 13.88 2.36
N ASP A 137 21.71 12.67 1.80
CA ASP A 137 20.43 11.98 1.59
C ASP A 137 19.73 11.67 2.92
N ARG A 138 20.47 11.18 3.92
CA ARG A 138 19.93 10.94 5.27
C ARG A 138 19.33 12.22 5.87
N THR A 139 20.04 13.34 5.78
CA THR A 139 19.55 14.64 6.27
C THR A 139 18.23 15.03 5.62
N LYS A 140 18.10 14.86 4.30
CA LYS A 140 16.87 15.16 3.55
C LYS A 140 15.71 14.24 3.97
N LEU A 141 15.99 12.94 4.17
CA LEU A 141 14.99 11.97 4.65
C LEU A 141 14.52 12.28 6.08
N ILE A 142 15.43 12.65 6.98
CA ILE A 142 15.10 13.09 8.34
C ILE A 142 14.21 14.34 8.31
N ALA A 143 14.55 15.32 7.46
CA ALA A 143 13.75 16.53 7.30
C ALA A 143 12.33 16.20 6.77
N PHE A 144 12.24 15.31 5.78
CA PHE A 144 10.95 14.84 5.26
C PHE A 144 10.12 14.14 6.34
N ALA A 145 10.75 13.26 7.14
CA ALA A 145 10.07 12.57 8.23
C ALA A 145 9.45 13.57 9.22
N ARG A 146 10.20 14.60 9.60
CA ARG A 146 9.72 15.66 10.52
C ARG A 146 8.59 16.48 9.90
N ALA A 147 8.71 16.87 8.64
CA ALA A 147 7.71 17.68 7.96
C ALA A 147 6.35 16.98 7.81
N HIS A 148 6.37 15.65 7.62
CA HIS A 148 5.17 14.85 7.37
C HIS A 148 4.75 13.95 8.54
N ASN A 149 5.43 14.07 9.70
CA ASN A 149 5.26 13.19 10.85
C ASN A 149 5.36 11.70 10.47
N ALA A 150 6.29 11.36 9.57
CA ALA A 150 6.56 9.96 9.25
C ALA A 150 7.26 9.30 10.43
N VAL A 151 6.59 8.33 11.04
CA VAL A 151 7.02 7.72 12.30
C VAL A 151 8.34 6.97 12.14
N ARG A 152 8.55 6.39 10.96
CA ARG A 152 9.77 5.70 10.58
C ARG A 152 10.04 5.86 9.08
N ILE A 153 11.30 6.12 8.74
CA ILE A 153 11.81 5.95 7.38
C ILE A 153 13.00 5.00 7.42
N SER A 154 12.87 3.92 6.65
CA SER A 154 13.94 2.94 6.40
C SER A 154 14.31 2.96 4.93
N VAL A 155 15.56 2.60 4.63
CA VAL A 155 16.09 2.54 3.27
C VAL A 155 16.76 1.19 3.04
N ALA A 156 16.60 0.63 1.85
CA ALA A 156 17.34 -0.54 1.39
C ALA A 156 17.91 -0.28 0.00
N LYS A 157 19.10 -0.82 -0.29
CA LYS A 157 19.64 -0.88 -1.65
C LYS A 157 19.10 -2.12 -2.35
N GLY A 158 18.24 -1.95 -3.35
CA GLY A 158 17.56 -3.04 -4.04
C GLY A 158 16.81 -3.97 -3.07
N ALA A 159 17.17 -5.26 -3.11
CA ALA A 159 16.58 -6.31 -2.28
C ALA A 159 17.31 -6.54 -0.94
N ALA A 160 18.31 -5.72 -0.60
CA ALA A 160 19.01 -5.83 0.67
C ALA A 160 18.06 -5.60 1.87
N GLU A 161 18.57 -5.95 3.05
CA GLU A 161 17.93 -5.62 4.31
C GLU A 161 17.80 -4.09 4.46
N ALA A 162 16.69 -3.66 5.05
CA ALA A 162 16.42 -2.26 5.26
C ALA A 162 17.19 -1.73 6.48
N GLU A 163 17.97 -0.68 6.29
CA GLU A 163 18.55 0.08 7.38
C GLU A 163 17.57 1.17 7.87
N LEU A 164 17.61 1.46 9.17
CA LEU A 164 16.86 2.57 9.77
C LEU A 164 17.57 3.90 9.49
N VAL A 165 16.86 4.86 8.90
CA VAL A 165 17.37 6.24 8.74
C VAL A 165 16.89 7.14 9.87
N VAL A 166 15.60 7.06 10.19
CA VAL A 166 15.00 7.86 11.27
C VAL A 166 13.77 7.16 11.83
N MET A 167 13.61 7.26 13.15
CA MET A 167 12.41 6.89 13.89
C MET A 167 12.02 8.07 14.78
N LEU A 168 10.88 8.69 14.50
CA LEU A 168 10.34 9.81 15.30
C LEU A 168 9.51 9.30 16.48
N SER A 169 8.87 8.14 16.31
CA SER A 169 8.09 7.44 17.32
C SER A 169 7.97 5.95 16.95
N SER A 170 7.55 5.10 17.90
CA SER A 170 7.29 3.68 17.64
C SER A 170 6.28 3.50 16.49
N PRO A 171 6.57 2.67 15.47
CA PRO A 171 5.69 2.42 14.35
C PRO A 171 4.61 1.39 14.75
N VAL A 172 3.60 1.82 15.50
CA VAL A 172 2.58 0.92 16.06
C VAL A 172 1.34 0.82 15.18
N ILE A 173 0.83 -0.40 15.00
CA ILE A 173 -0.51 -0.72 14.51
C ILE A 173 -1.21 -1.69 15.46
N THR A 174 -2.52 -1.48 15.68
CA THR A 174 -3.35 -2.32 16.54
C THR A 174 -4.03 -3.39 15.70
N LEU A 175 -3.75 -4.66 15.99
CA LEU A 175 -4.36 -5.82 15.34
C LEU A 175 -5.21 -6.57 16.37
N SER A 176 -6.53 -6.56 16.20
CA SER A 176 -7.48 -7.20 17.12
C SER A 176 -7.27 -6.83 18.60
N GLY A 177 -6.98 -5.54 18.86
CA GLY A 177 -6.73 -5.01 20.21
C GLY A 177 -5.29 -5.17 20.72
N VAL A 178 -4.40 -5.81 19.95
CA VAL A 178 -2.99 -5.99 20.31
C VAL A 178 -2.14 -4.98 19.55
N ALA A 179 -1.38 -4.16 20.28
CA ALA A 179 -0.40 -3.25 19.68
C ALA A 179 0.81 -4.05 19.14
N VAL A 180 1.15 -3.84 17.87
CA VAL A 180 2.26 -4.50 17.18
C VAL A 180 3.13 -3.45 16.50
N GLU A 181 4.46 -3.64 16.59
CA GLU A 181 5.44 -2.87 15.81
C GLU A 181 5.91 -3.69 14.59
N PRO A 182 5.30 -3.52 13.40
CA PRO A 182 5.71 -4.27 12.22
C PRO A 182 7.14 -3.93 11.77
N PRO A 183 7.85 -4.87 11.13
CA PRO A 183 9.09 -4.56 10.42
C PRO A 183 8.83 -3.59 9.24
N PRO A 184 9.84 -2.84 8.77
CA PRO A 184 9.68 -1.92 7.64
C PRO A 184 9.13 -2.61 6.39
N GLY A 185 8.08 -2.04 5.81
CA GLY A 185 7.44 -2.59 4.61
C GLY A 185 6.70 -3.91 4.81
N ALA A 186 6.37 -4.29 6.06
CA ALA A 186 5.56 -5.47 6.33
C ALA A 186 4.24 -5.45 5.56
N PHE A 187 3.74 -6.65 5.21
CA PHE A 187 2.42 -6.78 4.64
C PHE A 187 1.35 -6.42 5.68
N LEU A 188 0.45 -5.50 5.32
CA LEU A 188 -0.78 -5.21 6.06
C LEU A 188 -2.00 -5.44 5.16
N GLN A 189 -3.16 -5.68 5.77
CA GLN A 189 -4.42 -5.64 5.05
C GLN A 189 -4.65 -4.25 4.45
N ALA A 190 -5.17 -4.24 3.22
CA ALA A 190 -5.26 -3.02 2.41
C ALA A 190 -6.13 -1.93 3.05
N SER A 191 -7.18 -2.31 3.79
CA SER A 191 -8.10 -1.41 4.49
C SER A 191 -8.52 -2.02 5.83
N ALA A 192 -8.87 -1.17 6.80
CA ALA A 192 -9.41 -1.63 8.08
C ALA A 192 -10.79 -2.31 7.91
N ALA A 193 -11.64 -1.80 7.02
CA ALA A 193 -12.95 -2.41 6.75
C ALA A 193 -12.83 -3.81 6.13
N GLY A 194 -11.90 -4.00 5.19
CA GLY A 194 -11.64 -5.31 4.60
C GLY A 194 -11.03 -6.30 5.60
N GLU A 195 -10.10 -5.82 6.43
CA GLU A 195 -9.55 -6.59 7.55
C GLU A 195 -10.65 -7.07 8.51
N ALA A 196 -11.52 -6.16 8.97
CA ALA A 196 -12.62 -6.49 9.86
C ALA A 196 -13.59 -7.52 9.24
N ALA A 197 -13.92 -7.37 7.95
CA ALA A 197 -14.79 -8.30 7.24
C ALA A 197 -14.18 -9.71 7.14
N ILE A 198 -12.87 -9.81 6.87
CA ILE A 198 -12.16 -11.09 6.83
C ILE A 198 -12.13 -11.73 8.22
N ILE A 199 -11.81 -10.95 9.26
CA ILE A 199 -11.80 -11.44 10.65
C ILE A 199 -13.18 -11.98 11.03
N GLN A 200 -14.24 -11.22 10.77
CA GLN A 200 -15.61 -11.64 11.07
C GLN A 200 -16.00 -12.92 10.32
N ALA A 201 -15.66 -13.03 9.03
CA ALA A 201 -15.93 -14.22 8.24
C ALA A 201 -15.20 -15.46 8.78
N VAL A 202 -13.93 -15.31 9.17
CA VAL A 202 -13.15 -16.39 9.78
C VAL A 202 -13.76 -16.81 11.12
N LEU A 203 -14.03 -15.85 12.03
CA LEU A 203 -14.61 -16.14 13.34
C LEU A 203 -15.98 -16.82 13.24
N ALA A 204 -16.82 -16.39 12.29
CA ALA A 204 -18.12 -17.02 12.04
C ALA A 204 -18.00 -18.45 11.50
N GLY A 205 -16.90 -18.77 10.81
CA GLY A 205 -16.62 -20.11 10.30
C GLY A 205 -15.93 -21.06 11.29
N LEU A 206 -15.40 -20.53 12.40
CA LEU A 206 -14.80 -21.36 13.45
C LEU A 206 -15.89 -22.09 14.25
N PRO A 207 -15.62 -23.32 14.73
CA PRO A 207 -16.51 -23.98 15.67
C PRO A 207 -16.65 -23.10 16.93
N LYS A 208 -17.82 -23.14 17.56
CA LYS A 208 -17.99 -22.50 18.88
C LYS A 208 -16.95 -23.08 19.82
N LEU A 209 -16.17 -22.22 20.49
CA LEU A 209 -15.29 -22.65 21.56
C LEU A 209 -16.16 -23.37 22.60
N THR A 210 -15.96 -24.67 22.74
CA THR A 210 -16.49 -25.41 23.89
C THR A 210 -15.77 -24.86 25.10
N ALA A 211 -16.51 -24.17 25.97
CA ALA A 211 -15.97 -23.69 27.24
C ALA A 211 -15.31 -24.85 27.99
N LYS A 212 -14.10 -24.62 28.51
CA LYS A 212 -13.54 -25.40 29.60
C LYS A 212 -13.99 -24.80 30.91
#